data_AF-A0A7Z9QNM4-F1
#
_entry.id   AF-A0A7Z9QNM4-F1
#
_cell.length_a   1.000
_cell.length_b   1.000
_cell.length_c   1.000
_cell.angle_alpha   90.00
_cell.angle_beta   90.00
_cell.angle_gamma   90.00
#
_symmetry.space_group_name_H-M   'P 1'
#
loop_
_entity.id
_entity.type
_entity.pdbx_description
1 polymer ?
#
loop_
_entity_poly.entity_id
_entity_poly.type
_entity_poly.pdbx_seq_one_letter_code
_entity_poly.pdbx_strand_id
1 'polypeptide(L)'
;MIKHTITPSAILLPTYATILYIATHNIPVQEYPPDDDSGIKAELVKEPLKRDGGYLLIPTAPGIGIELNEEAFRHYPPVPYERPALINPDGSLREY
;
A
#
# COMPACT_ATOMS: atom_id res chain seq x y z
N MET A 1 1.50 18.84 -0.35
CA MET A 1 0.99 17.84 0.62
C MET A 1 0.02 16.95 -0.15
N ILE A 2 0.43 15.74 -0.51
CA ILE A 2 -0.44 14.79 -1.23
C ILE A 2 -1.46 14.31 -0.20
N LYS A 3 -2.75 14.56 -0.43
CA LYS A 3 -3.81 13.99 0.40
C LYS A 3 -3.92 12.52 0.01
N HIS A 4 -3.29 11.64 0.79
CA HIS A 4 -3.43 10.20 0.58
C HIS A 4 -4.84 9.79 0.99
N THR A 5 -5.60 9.18 0.08
CA THR A 5 -6.78 8.40 0.44
C THR A 5 -6.30 7.24 1.29
N ILE A 6 -6.72 7.19 2.54
CA ILE A 6 -6.48 6.04 3.40
C ILE A 6 -7.63 5.07 3.16
N THR A 7 -7.41 4.08 2.30
CA THR A 7 -8.35 2.97 2.12
C THR A 7 -7.75 1.70 2.75
N PRO A 8 -8.56 0.87 3.44
CA PRO A 8 -8.10 -0.41 4.00
C PRO A 8 -7.41 -1.32 2.96
N SER A 9 -7.82 -1.22 1.70
CA SER A 9 -7.24 -1.97 0.57
C SER A 9 -5.78 -1.64 0.31
N ALA A 10 -5.35 -0.39 0.50
CA ALA A 10 -3.98 0.04 0.20
C ALA A 10 -2.95 -0.53 1.18
N ILE A 11 -3.40 -1.03 2.34
CA ILE A 11 -2.54 -1.43 3.44
C ILE A 11 -2.35 -2.96 3.48
N LEU A 12 -3.39 -3.71 3.10
CA LEU A 12 -3.35 -5.18 3.09
C LEU A 12 -2.81 -5.77 1.78
N LEU A 13 -2.96 -5.04 0.66
CA LEU A 13 -2.60 -5.51 -0.67
C LEU A 13 -1.11 -5.86 -0.81
N PRO A 14 -0.13 -5.08 -0.29
CA PRO A 14 1.28 -5.42 -0.44
C PRO A 14 1.64 -6.77 0.17
N THR A 15 1.09 -7.08 1.35
CA THR A 15 1.32 -8.36 2.02
C THR A 15 0.71 -9.53 1.24
N TYR A 16 -0.53 -9.36 0.76
CA TYR A 16 -1.17 -10.36 -0.08
C TYR A 16 -0.41 -10.61 -1.38
N ALA A 17 0.04 -9.54 -2.06
CA ALA A 17 0.85 -9.63 -3.27
C ALA A 17 2.18 -10.35 -2.99
N THR A 18 2.83 -10.05 -1.87
CA THR A 18 4.06 -10.74 -1.45
C THR A 18 3.84 -12.25 -1.32
N ILE A 19 2.74 -12.69 -0.70
CA ILE A 19 2.38 -14.13 -0.60
C ILE A 19 2.16 -14.75 -1.99
N LEU A 20 1.46 -14.05 -2.88
CA LEU A 20 1.26 -14.51 -4.26
C LEU A 20 2.60 -14.63 -5.01
N TYR A 21 3.52 -13.71 -4.75
CA TYR A 21 4.79 -13.62 -5.47
C TYR A 21 5.73 -14.74 -5.06
N ILE A 22 5.79 -15.08 -3.78
CA ILE A 22 6.59 -16.23 -3.32
C ILE A 22 5.98 -17.57 -3.75
N ALA A 23 4.68 -17.60 -4.05
CA ALA A 23 3.98 -18.81 -4.52
C ALA A 23 4.12 -19.04 -6.04
N THR A 24 4.71 -18.09 -6.78
CA THR A 24 4.83 -18.13 -8.24
C THR A 24 6.29 -17.94 -8.66
N HIS A 25 6.67 -18.51 -9.81
CA HIS A 25 8.07 -18.55 -10.24
C HIS A 25 8.44 -17.48 -11.28
N ASN A 26 7.48 -16.68 -11.73
CA ASN A 26 7.60 -15.80 -12.89
C ASN A 26 7.36 -14.32 -12.57
N ILE A 27 7.53 -13.92 -11.31
CA ILE A 27 7.36 -12.53 -10.87
C ILE A 27 8.73 -11.93 -10.51
N PRO A 28 9.25 -10.99 -11.31
CA PRO A 28 10.61 -10.48 -11.12
C PRO A 28 10.71 -9.29 -10.16
N VAL A 29 9.64 -8.53 -9.94
CA VAL A 29 9.65 -7.30 -9.13
C VAL A 29 8.27 -7.01 -8.54
N GLN A 30 8.24 -6.45 -7.32
CA GLN A 30 7.07 -5.91 -6.64
C GLN A 30 7.21 -4.39 -6.54
N GLU A 31 6.20 -3.67 -6.99
CA GLU A 31 6.10 -2.25 -6.64
C GLU A 31 5.82 -2.14 -5.14
N TYR A 32 6.68 -1.39 -4.44
CA TYR A 32 6.52 -1.12 -3.03
C TYR A 32 6.78 0.37 -2.78
N PRO A 33 5.72 1.18 -2.60
CA PRO A 33 5.86 2.59 -2.26
C PRO A 33 6.76 2.79 -1.02
N PRO A 34 7.60 3.83 -1.02
CA PRO A 34 8.54 4.07 0.07
C PRO A 34 7.87 4.44 1.41
N ASP A 35 6.57 4.78 1.39
CA ASP A 35 5.78 5.13 2.58
C ASP A 35 4.90 3.97 3.09
N ASP A 36 4.94 2.78 2.49
CA ASP A 36 4.06 1.66 2.87
C ASP A 36 4.37 1.05 4.25
N ASP A 37 5.60 1.20 4.76
CA ASP A 37 6.02 0.79 6.10
C ASP A 37 6.18 1.97 7.08
N SER A 38 5.71 3.17 6.72
CA SER A 38 5.86 4.36 7.55
C SER A 38 4.63 5.26 7.61
N GLY A 39 4.65 6.22 8.55
CA GLY A 39 3.57 7.17 8.76
C GLY A 39 2.22 6.50 9.05
N ILE A 40 1.15 7.09 8.53
CA ILE A 40 -0.22 6.65 8.83
C ILE A 40 -0.47 5.21 8.35
N LYS A 41 0.11 4.78 7.23
CA LYS A 41 -0.07 3.41 6.71
C LYS A 41 0.46 2.37 7.69
N ALA A 42 1.62 2.63 8.30
CA ALA A 42 2.20 1.75 9.31
C ALA A 42 1.36 1.68 10.59
N GLU A 43 0.73 2.80 10.99
CA GLU A 43 -0.09 2.85 12.21
C GLU A 43 -1.43 2.10 12.08
N LEU A 44 -1.92 1.92 10.85
CA LEU A 44 -3.18 1.23 10.56
C LEU A 44 -3.08 -0.30 10.62
N VAL A 45 -1.87 -0.84 10.78
CA VAL A 45 -1.61 -2.25 11.02
C VAL A 45 -0.81 -2.44 12.29
N LYS A 46 -0.91 -3.62 12.91
CA LYS A 46 -0.14 -3.92 14.12
C LYS A 46 1.36 -4.05 13.83
N GLU A 47 1.69 -4.65 12.69
CA GLU A 47 3.07 -4.81 12.23
C GLU A 47 3.11 -4.64 10.71
N PRO A 48 3.73 -3.57 10.19
CA PRO A 48 3.89 -3.39 8.76
C PRO A 48 4.89 -4.40 8.16
N LEU A 49 4.77 -4.65 6.86
CA LEU A 49 5.69 -5.51 6.13
C LEU A 49 7.11 -4.91 6.19
N LYS A 50 8.10 -5.75 6.52
CA LYS A 50 9.49 -5.31 6.70
C LYS A 50 10.28 -5.45 5.41
N ARG A 51 11.32 -4.62 5.29
CA ARG A 51 12.29 -4.67 4.20
C ARG A 51 13.69 -4.93 4.72
N ASP A 52 14.48 -5.66 3.94
CA ASP A 52 15.92 -5.75 4.10
C ASP A 52 16.58 -5.42 2.75
N GLY A 53 17.18 -4.23 2.68
CA GLY A 53 17.68 -3.65 1.43
C GLY A 53 16.59 -3.52 0.36
N GLY A 54 16.76 -4.25 -0.75
CA GLY A 54 15.86 -4.27 -1.90
C GLY A 54 14.75 -5.33 -1.84
N TYR A 55 14.65 -6.08 -0.75
CA TYR A 55 13.74 -7.22 -0.62
C TYR A 55 12.70 -6.98 0.49
N LEU A 56 11.51 -7.54 0.28
CA LEU A 56 10.48 -7.65 1.31
C LEU A 56 10.69 -8.94 2.10
N LEU A 57 10.65 -8.84 3.43
CA LEU A 57 10.74 -10.00 4.31
C LEU A 57 9.41 -10.74 4.34
N ILE A 58 9.47 -12.06 4.18
CA ILE A 58 8.28 -12.91 4.11
C ILE A 58 7.65 -13.01 5.51
N PRO A 59 6.37 -12.66 5.67
CA PRO A 59 5.68 -12.85 6.95
C PRO A 59 5.49 -14.35 7.24
N THR A 60 5.75 -14.76 8.48
CA THR A 60 5.62 -16.16 8.92
C THR A 60 4.37 -16.41 9.77
N ALA A 61 3.62 -15.37 10.10
CA ALA A 61 2.36 -15.49 10.83
C ALA A 61 1.29 -16.18 9.94
N PRO A 62 0.36 -16.96 10.52
CA PRO A 62 -0.69 -17.64 9.76
C PRO A 62 -1.56 -16.69 8.93
N GLY A 63 -2.14 -17.22 7.85
CA GLY A 63 -3.02 -16.45 6.96
C GLY A 63 -2.22 -15.48 6.07
N ILE A 64 -2.69 -14.24 5.96
CA ILE A 64 -1.99 -13.19 5.19
C ILE A 64 -0.78 -12.65 5.98
N GLY A 65 -0.69 -12.92 7.29
CA GLY A 65 0.46 -12.51 8.11
C GLY A 65 0.52 -11.01 8.42
N ILE A 66 -0.61 -10.29 8.30
CA ILE A 66 -0.78 -8.91 8.74
C ILE A 66 -2.13 -8.76 9.45
N GLU A 67 -2.18 -7.89 10.46
CA GLU A 67 -3.40 -7.59 11.22
C GLU A 67 -3.67 -6.09 11.24
N LEU A 68 -4.94 -5.71 11.11
CA LEU A 68 -5.38 -4.32 11.20
C LEU A 68 -5.31 -3.81 12.65
N ASN A 69 -4.94 -2.54 12.79
CA ASN A 69 -5.08 -1.79 14.03
C ASN A 69 -6.41 -1.03 14.02
N GLU A 70 -7.49 -1.67 14.47
CA GLU A 70 -8.85 -1.10 14.47
C GLU A 70 -8.98 0.23 15.22
N GLU A 71 -8.12 0.47 16.22
CA GLU A 71 -8.11 1.69 17.01
C GLU A 71 -7.66 2.89 16.16
N ALA A 72 -6.61 2.71 15.36
CA ALA A 72 -6.04 3.76 14.51
C ALA A 72 -7.05 4.32 13.51
N PHE A 73 -8.01 3.51 13.03
CA PHE A 73 -9.06 3.98 12.11
C PHE A 73 -9.97 5.05 12.72
N ARG A 74 -10.04 5.16 14.04
CA ARG A 74 -10.79 6.24 14.73
C ARG A 74 -10.07 7.58 14.65
N HIS A 75 -8.74 7.56 14.55
CA HIS A 75 -7.90 8.76 14.44
C HIS A 75 -7.68 9.18 12.99
N TYR A 76 -7.81 8.25 12.05
CA TYR A 76 -7.57 8.45 10.63
C TYR A 76 -8.82 8.15 9.79
N PRO A 77 -9.88 8.98 9.87
CA PRO A 77 -11.08 8.77 9.07
C PRO A 77 -10.76 8.89 7.57
N PRO A 78 -11.43 8.11 6.69
CA PRO A 78 -11.21 8.18 5.26
C PRO A 78 -11.47 9.59 4.71
N VAL A 79 -10.52 10.09 3.92
CA VAL A 79 -10.65 11.37 3.22
C VAL A 79 -10.88 11.08 1.73
N PRO A 80 -12.01 11.53 1.14
CA PRO A 80 -12.22 11.41 -0.29
C PRO A 80 -11.10 12.12 -1.07
N TYR A 81 -10.64 11.46 -2.12
CA TYR A 81 -9.65 12.00 -3.03
C TYR A 81 -10.10 11.73 -4.45
N GLU A 82 -10.20 12.80 -5.22
CA GLU A 82 -10.39 12.72 -6.65
C GLU A 82 -9.06 13.02 -7.31
N ARG A 83 -8.57 12.06 -8.10
CA ARG A 83 -7.35 12.23 -8.87
C ARG A 83 -7.61 13.28 -9.96
N PRO A 84 -6.79 14.34 -10.07
CA PRO A 84 -7.00 15.36 -11.09
C PRO A 84 -6.81 14.79 -12.49
N ALA A 85 -7.61 15.30 -13.44
CA ALA A 85 -7.43 14.98 -14.86
C ALA A 85 -6.06 15.49 -15.35
N LEU A 86 -5.39 14.69 -16.19
CA LEU A 86 -4.18 15.12 -16.88
C LEU A 86 -4.61 15.84 -18.17
N ILE A 87 -4.21 17.11 -18.33
CA ILE A 87 -4.61 17.95 -19.46
C ILE A 87 -3.35 18.42 -20.19
N ASN A 88 -3.35 18.29 -21.52
CA ASN A 88 -2.27 18.79 -22.37
C ASN A 88 -2.32 20.32 -22.51
N PRO A 89 -1.22 20.98 -22.96
CA PRO A 89 -1.22 22.42 -23.18
C PRO A 89 -2.30 22.95 -24.15
N ASP A 90 -2.79 22.09 -25.05
CA ASP A 90 -3.85 22.41 -26.02
C ASP A 90 -5.28 22.21 -25.48
N GLY A 91 -5.42 21.78 -24.22
CA GLY A 91 -6.71 21.52 -23.57
C GLY A 91 -7.28 20.12 -23.81
N SER A 92 -6.59 19.25 -24.57
CA SER A 92 -7.02 17.86 -24.74
C SER A 92 -6.80 17.03 -23.46
N LEU A 93 -7.70 16.08 -23.22
CA LEU A 93 -7.55 15.10 -22.15
C LEU A 93 -6.39 14.17 -22.48
N ARG A 94 -5.48 14.01 -21.54
CA ARG A 94 -4.36 13.08 -21.64
C ARG A 94 -4.73 11.77 -20.96
N GLU A 95 -4.35 10.66 -21.59
CA GLU A 95 -4.41 9.35 -20.93
C GLU A 95 -3.45 9.29 -19.75
N TYR A 96 -3.84 8.51 -18.76
CA TYR A 96 -3.04 8.24 -17.58
C TYR A 96 -1.90 7.28 -17.90
#